data_AF-A0A6M6BMK1-F1
#
_entry.id   AF-A0A6M6BMK1-F1
#
_cell.length_a   1.000
_cell.length_b   1.000
_cell.length_c   1.000
_cell.angle_alpha   90.00
_cell.angle_beta   90.00
_cell.angle_gamma   90.00
#
_symmetry.space_group_name_H-M   'P 1'
#
loop_
_entity.id
_entity.type
_entity.pdbx_description
1 polymer ?
#
loop_
_entity_poly.entity_id
_entity_poly.type
_entity_poly.pdbx_seq_one_letter_code
_entity_poly.pdbx_strand_id
1 'polypeptide(L)'
;MSDVVIKAEGLSKVYRLGTTGTGSLRQDLQHWWTTSILKKEDPFFQAPSADNHRYGQNQLFRALHDVNFEIKQGEVWGVIGSNGSGKSTLLKIISRIVRPTSGTVRGKGTISSLLEVGTGFNPELTGRENVYLSGFILGMNKHEIRQKFDEIVAFSGLERFLDTPVKRYSSGMYVRLAFAVAAHLEPDILILDEVLAVGDAEFQKKCLGKIREVSHTDGRTVIFVSHNMQAVANLCQQALWLNQGLVQEQGEVSRIVNKFLLATQQNVTKQYWGDTPAKAPGNEFVRFQSVELIPHFFTENMPLDVRVPLTVRFQMRNLVDKALLNVHLGLYNSNGDCVLTIPSAATVYREGILAGECTIPGNLLNDGAYCISLFVLAGTAPVFDLDSCLTFELEDYRGDESGWKGKWWGTVRPLIPFPVALQEPVLH
;
A
#
# COMPACT_ATOMS: atom_id res chain seq x y z
N MET A 1 -27.15 11.41 -8.41
CA MET A 1 -26.75 10.74 -7.15
C MET A 1 -26.03 9.48 -7.57
N SER A 2 -24.78 9.28 -7.16
CA SER A 2 -24.02 8.10 -7.57
C SER A 2 -24.59 6.83 -6.91
N ASP A 3 -24.88 5.82 -7.72
CA ASP A 3 -25.45 4.56 -7.26
C ASP A 3 -24.39 3.72 -6.55
N VAL A 4 -24.75 3.19 -5.36
CA VAL A 4 -23.93 2.24 -4.62
C VAL A 4 -23.92 0.91 -5.37
N VAL A 5 -22.72 0.45 -5.77
CA VAL A 5 -22.52 -0.80 -6.53
C VAL A 5 -22.09 -1.95 -5.63
N ILE A 6 -21.38 -1.68 -4.53
CA ILE A 6 -21.04 -2.67 -3.51
C ILE A 6 -21.38 -2.10 -2.14
N LYS A 7 -22.05 -2.91 -1.32
CA LYS A 7 -22.38 -2.58 0.05
C LYS A 7 -22.12 -3.78 0.95
N ALA A 8 -21.27 -3.59 1.96
CA ALA A 8 -20.99 -4.57 3.00
C ALA A 8 -21.51 -4.07 4.35
N GLU A 9 -22.29 -4.91 5.03
CA GLU A 9 -22.89 -4.62 6.34
C GLU A 9 -22.58 -5.77 7.30
N GLY A 10 -21.91 -5.48 8.41
CA GLY A 10 -21.62 -6.42 9.49
C GLY A 10 -20.72 -7.59 9.10
N LEU A 11 -19.88 -7.44 8.06
CA LEU A 11 -19.21 -8.56 7.42
C LEU A 11 -18.16 -9.19 8.34
N SER A 12 -18.36 -10.45 8.72
CA SER A 12 -17.37 -11.22 9.51
C SER A 12 -17.05 -12.56 8.86
N LYS A 13 -15.81 -13.01 9.05
CA LYS A 13 -15.36 -14.33 8.57
C LYS A 13 -14.46 -14.98 9.61
N VAL A 14 -14.81 -16.21 9.97
CA VAL A 14 -14.02 -17.08 10.84
C VAL A 14 -13.65 -18.35 10.05
N TYR A 15 -12.39 -18.74 10.14
CA TYR A 15 -11.86 -20.01 9.65
C TYR A 15 -11.58 -20.93 10.85
N ARG A 16 -11.74 -22.24 10.67
CA ARG A 16 -11.23 -23.22 11.64
C ARG A 16 -9.84 -23.65 11.18
N LEU A 17 -8.81 -23.33 11.96
CA LEU A 17 -7.45 -23.83 11.74
C LEU A 17 -7.40 -25.28 12.23
N GLY A 18 -6.99 -26.20 11.36
CA GLY A 18 -6.59 -27.55 11.78
C GLY A 18 -7.37 -28.75 11.24
N THR A 19 -8.44 -28.61 10.44
CA THR A 19 -9.02 -29.77 9.71
C THR A 19 -9.74 -29.34 8.42
N THR A 20 -9.41 -29.98 7.30
CA THR A 20 -10.32 -30.07 6.14
C THR A 20 -11.41 -31.08 6.48
N GLY A 21 -12.53 -30.61 7.04
CA GLY A 21 -13.73 -31.41 7.37
C GLY A 21 -14.09 -31.40 8.87
N THR A 22 -15.37 -31.67 9.19
CA THR A 22 -15.86 -31.84 10.58
C THR A 22 -15.41 -33.16 11.23
N GLY A 23 -14.71 -34.02 10.46
CA GLY A 23 -14.26 -35.34 10.88
C GLY A 23 -15.22 -36.48 10.49
N SER A 24 -16.43 -36.19 9.98
CA SER A 24 -17.41 -37.21 9.58
C SER A 24 -18.43 -36.69 8.55
N LEU A 25 -18.63 -37.43 7.45
CA LEU A 25 -19.65 -37.13 6.42
C LEU A 25 -21.06 -36.98 7.00
N ARG A 26 -21.35 -37.69 8.10
CA ARG A 26 -22.65 -37.63 8.79
C ARG A 26 -22.84 -36.29 9.50
N GLN A 27 -21.77 -35.71 10.04
CA GLN A 27 -21.81 -34.39 10.69
C GLN A 27 -21.90 -33.26 9.66
N ASP A 28 -21.24 -33.39 8.51
CA ASP A 28 -21.37 -32.43 7.40
C ASP A 28 -22.78 -32.41 6.79
N LEU A 29 -23.43 -33.58 6.64
CA LEU A 29 -24.82 -33.69 6.20
C LEU A 29 -25.80 -33.11 7.23
N GLN A 30 -25.56 -33.36 8.52
CA GLN A 30 -26.39 -32.84 9.59
C GLN A 30 -26.25 -31.31 9.70
N HIS A 31 -25.03 -30.79 9.53
CA HIS A 31 -24.74 -29.36 9.44
C HIS A 31 -25.49 -28.73 8.26
N TRP A 32 -25.31 -29.25 7.04
CA TRP A 32 -26.01 -28.76 5.85
C TRP A 32 -27.53 -28.72 6.05
N TRP A 33 -28.12 -29.76 6.67
CA TRP A 33 -29.55 -29.80 6.98
C TRP A 33 -29.97 -28.75 8.02
N THR A 34 -29.18 -28.54 9.08
CA THR A 34 -29.50 -27.55 10.12
C THR A 34 -29.33 -26.11 9.67
N THR A 35 -28.25 -25.79 8.95
CA THR A 35 -27.90 -24.41 8.56
C THR A 35 -28.59 -23.99 7.27
N SER A 36 -28.80 -24.92 6.33
CA SER A 36 -29.36 -24.60 5.00
C SER A 36 -30.87 -24.83 4.88
N ILE A 37 -31.43 -25.82 5.59
CA ILE A 37 -32.86 -26.16 5.49
C ILE A 37 -33.66 -25.63 6.69
N LEU A 38 -33.16 -25.81 7.92
CA LEU A 38 -33.87 -25.40 9.14
C LEU A 38 -33.62 -23.94 9.56
N LYS A 39 -32.68 -23.23 8.93
CA LYS A 39 -32.24 -21.85 9.26
C LYS A 39 -32.03 -21.61 10.77
N LYS A 40 -31.59 -22.62 11.52
CA LYS A 40 -31.22 -22.48 12.93
C LYS A 40 -29.74 -22.15 13.05
N GLU A 41 -29.36 -21.46 14.12
CA GLU A 41 -27.96 -21.22 14.46
C GLU A 41 -27.22 -22.54 14.62
N ASP A 42 -25.99 -22.58 14.10
CA ASP A 42 -25.17 -23.78 14.03
C ASP A 42 -24.86 -24.30 15.45
N PRO A 43 -25.33 -25.50 15.85
CA PRO A 43 -25.16 -26.02 17.21
C PRO A 43 -23.69 -26.26 17.60
N PHE A 44 -22.76 -26.20 16.64
CA PHE A 44 -21.31 -26.31 16.86
C PHE A 44 -20.56 -24.98 16.72
N PHE A 45 -21.27 -23.86 16.57
CA PHE A 45 -20.70 -22.52 16.49
C PHE A 45 -21.18 -21.68 17.67
N GLN A 46 -20.41 -21.66 18.76
CA GLN A 46 -20.57 -20.65 19.80
C GLN A 46 -19.65 -19.48 19.44
N ALA A 47 -20.21 -18.29 19.23
CA ALA A 47 -19.43 -17.07 19.05
C ALA A 47 -18.59 -16.83 20.33
N PRO A 48 -17.27 -16.64 20.22
CA PRO A 48 -16.47 -16.35 21.40
C PRO A 48 -16.85 -14.97 21.95
N SER A 49 -17.17 -14.92 23.25
CA SER A 49 -17.28 -13.67 24.00
C SER A 49 -15.92 -12.97 24.07
N ALA A 50 -15.92 -11.63 24.11
CA ALA A 50 -14.77 -10.75 23.85
C ALA A 50 -13.53 -10.90 24.77
N ASP A 51 -13.50 -11.83 25.73
CA ASP A 51 -12.52 -11.82 26.83
C ASP A 51 -11.67 -13.10 27.04
N ASN A 52 -11.65 -14.06 26.12
CA ASN A 52 -10.88 -15.31 26.34
C ASN A 52 -9.71 -15.54 25.36
N HIS A 53 -8.56 -14.94 25.69
CA HIS A 53 -7.23 -15.33 25.20
C HIS A 53 -6.67 -16.55 25.96
N ARG A 54 -7.34 -17.71 25.93
CA ARG A 54 -6.72 -18.96 26.39
C ARG A 54 -6.95 -20.11 25.41
N TYR A 55 -5.83 -20.57 24.87
CA TYR A 55 -5.69 -21.66 23.91
C TYR A 55 -6.32 -22.97 24.40
N GLY A 56 -7.19 -23.55 23.58
CA GLY A 56 -7.71 -24.91 23.66
C GLY A 56 -8.11 -25.41 22.27
N GLN A 57 -7.92 -26.69 21.99
CA GLN A 57 -7.96 -27.36 20.68
C GLN A 57 -9.28 -27.17 19.88
N ASN A 58 -9.38 -26.06 19.15
CA ASN A 58 -10.15 -25.84 17.91
C ASN A 58 -9.85 -24.39 17.52
N GLN A 59 -8.71 -24.14 16.86
CA GLN A 59 -8.23 -22.76 16.67
C GLN A 59 -9.09 -22.04 15.63
N LEU A 60 -10.14 -21.37 16.08
CA LEU A 60 -10.91 -20.45 15.27
C LEU A 60 -10.04 -19.21 14.98
N PHE A 61 -9.73 -18.98 13.71
CA PHE A 61 -9.05 -17.79 13.23
C PHE A 61 -10.06 -16.81 12.64
N ARG A 62 -10.19 -15.64 13.26
CA ARG A 62 -11.07 -14.58 12.77
C ARG A 62 -10.33 -13.73 11.74
N ALA A 63 -10.70 -13.89 10.48
CA ALA A 63 -10.09 -13.16 9.36
C ALA A 63 -10.74 -11.80 9.11
N LEU A 64 -12.05 -11.66 9.40
CA LEU A 64 -12.78 -10.39 9.34
C LEU A 64 -13.74 -10.27 10.51
N HIS A 65 -13.90 -9.05 11.02
CA HIS A 65 -14.77 -8.71 12.14
C HIS A 65 -15.55 -7.44 11.79
N ASP A 66 -16.87 -7.56 11.64
CA ASP A 66 -17.79 -6.42 11.55
C ASP A 66 -17.35 -5.32 10.56
N VAL A 67 -17.00 -5.74 9.34
CA VAL A 67 -16.52 -4.84 8.29
C VAL A 67 -17.71 -4.20 7.58
N ASN A 68 -17.70 -2.87 7.50
CA ASN A 68 -18.79 -2.05 6.95
C ASN A 68 -18.21 -1.01 5.96
N PHE A 69 -18.65 -1.03 4.71
CA PHE A 69 -18.25 -0.05 3.69
C PHE A 69 -19.23 -0.02 2.51
N GLU A 70 -19.21 1.08 1.76
CA GLU A 70 -20.00 1.29 0.55
C GLU A 70 -19.11 1.83 -0.57
N ILE A 71 -19.18 1.23 -1.76
CA ILE A 71 -18.45 1.66 -2.96
C ILE A 71 -19.46 2.09 -4.00
N LYS A 72 -19.26 3.27 -4.59
CA LYS A 72 -20.12 3.81 -5.63
C LYS A 72 -19.56 3.53 -7.02
N GLN A 73 -20.44 3.55 -8.01
CA GLN A 73 -20.06 3.31 -9.40
C GLN A 73 -18.98 4.30 -9.86
N GLY A 74 -17.93 3.78 -10.50
CA GLY A 74 -16.83 4.58 -11.06
C GLY A 74 -15.77 4.99 -10.05
N GLU A 75 -15.91 4.62 -8.78
CA GLU A 75 -14.88 4.84 -7.77
C GLU A 75 -13.77 3.77 -7.86
N VAL A 76 -12.54 4.21 -7.65
CA VAL A 76 -11.35 3.37 -7.51
C VAL A 76 -10.95 3.36 -6.04
N TRP A 77 -11.08 2.20 -5.41
CA TRP A 77 -10.83 1.98 -3.99
C TRP A 77 -9.55 1.18 -3.77
N GLY A 78 -8.67 1.71 -2.93
CA GLY A 78 -7.53 0.97 -2.40
C GLY A 78 -7.91 0.16 -1.16
N VAL A 79 -7.52 -1.11 -1.06
CA VAL A 79 -7.58 -1.85 0.22
C VAL A 79 -6.16 -2.04 0.73
N ILE A 80 -5.84 -1.40 1.85
CA ILE A 80 -4.49 -1.37 2.43
C ILE A 80 -4.47 -2.03 3.81
N GLY A 81 -3.29 -2.47 4.22
CA GLY A 81 -3.07 -3.10 5.52
C GLY A 81 -1.94 -4.12 5.50
N SER A 82 -1.41 -4.44 6.69
CA SER A 82 -0.31 -5.40 6.85
C SER A 82 -0.68 -6.82 6.40
N ASN A 83 0.31 -7.70 6.26
CA ASN A 83 0.07 -9.11 5.96
C ASN A 83 -0.81 -9.75 7.06
N GLY A 84 -1.79 -10.55 6.64
CA GLY A 84 -2.75 -11.14 7.57
C GLY A 84 -3.85 -10.19 8.07
N SER A 85 -3.96 -8.96 7.55
CA SER A 85 -5.02 -8.03 7.97
C SER A 85 -6.43 -8.37 7.47
N GLY A 86 -6.58 -9.37 6.58
CA GLY A 86 -7.87 -9.82 6.06
C GLY A 86 -8.19 -9.39 4.62
N LYS A 87 -7.30 -8.66 3.93
CA LYS A 87 -7.50 -8.16 2.55
C LYS A 87 -7.98 -9.23 1.57
N SER A 88 -7.21 -10.31 1.40
CA SER A 88 -7.56 -11.39 0.46
C SER A 88 -8.85 -12.13 0.87
N THR A 89 -9.16 -12.22 2.17
CA THR A 89 -10.44 -12.78 2.64
C THR A 89 -11.61 -11.86 2.26
N LEU A 90 -11.44 -10.54 2.43
CA LEU A 90 -12.44 -9.56 2.01
C LEU A 90 -12.68 -9.65 0.50
N LEU A 91 -11.63 -9.65 -0.31
CA LEU A 91 -11.75 -9.77 -1.76
C LEU A 91 -12.47 -11.07 -2.18
N LYS A 92 -12.12 -12.22 -1.58
CA LYS A 92 -12.80 -13.51 -1.83
C LYS A 92 -14.30 -13.47 -1.51
N ILE A 93 -14.71 -12.67 -0.53
CA ILE A 93 -16.12 -12.51 -0.18
C ILE A 93 -16.83 -11.58 -1.17
N ILE A 94 -16.20 -10.46 -1.55
CA ILE A 94 -16.73 -9.53 -2.56
C ILE A 94 -16.89 -10.24 -3.90
N SER A 95 -15.90 -11.03 -4.31
CA SER A 95 -15.93 -11.83 -5.55
C SER A 95 -16.83 -13.07 -5.47
N ARG A 96 -17.54 -13.27 -4.35
CA ARG A 96 -18.46 -14.39 -4.10
C ARG A 96 -17.83 -15.79 -4.15
N ILE A 97 -16.50 -15.88 -4.09
CA ILE A 97 -15.77 -17.16 -4.00
C ILE A 97 -16.04 -17.81 -2.63
N VAL A 98 -16.08 -17.01 -1.56
CA VAL A 98 -16.30 -17.49 -0.20
C VAL A 98 -17.48 -16.76 0.44
N ARG A 99 -18.36 -17.49 1.13
CA ARG A 99 -19.44 -16.87 1.91
C ARG A 99 -18.93 -16.29 3.23
N PRO A 100 -19.44 -15.13 3.70
CA PRO A 100 -19.16 -14.64 5.04
C PRO A 100 -19.73 -15.61 6.10
N THR A 101 -19.20 -15.55 7.32
CA THR A 101 -19.76 -16.28 8.48
C THR A 101 -20.99 -15.56 9.04
N SER A 102 -20.95 -14.23 9.07
CA SER A 102 -22.08 -13.36 9.41
C SER A 102 -21.98 -12.03 8.67
N GLY A 103 -23.09 -11.28 8.64
CA GLY A 103 -23.22 -10.06 7.84
C GLY A 103 -23.62 -10.34 6.40
N THR A 104 -23.69 -9.28 5.59
CA THR A 104 -24.10 -9.37 4.19
C THR A 104 -23.22 -8.52 3.28
N VAL A 105 -22.99 -9.01 2.07
CA VAL A 105 -22.39 -8.25 0.97
C VAL A 105 -23.37 -8.25 -0.20
N ARG A 106 -23.71 -7.06 -0.71
CA ARG A 106 -24.58 -6.86 -1.87
C ARG A 106 -23.78 -6.18 -2.96
N GLY A 107 -23.92 -6.67 -4.20
CA GLY A 107 -23.21 -6.15 -5.36
C GLY A 107 -24.13 -6.09 -6.57
N LYS A 108 -24.07 -5.00 -7.34
CA LYS A 108 -24.74 -4.84 -8.64
C LYS A 108 -23.72 -4.91 -9.76
N GLY A 109 -24.06 -5.60 -10.85
CA GLY A 109 -23.19 -5.80 -12.00
C GLY A 109 -22.32 -7.06 -11.95
N THR A 110 -21.51 -7.21 -12.98
CA THR A 110 -20.52 -8.25 -13.20
C THR A 110 -19.23 -7.91 -12.46
N ILE A 111 -18.73 -8.87 -11.68
CA ILE A 111 -17.47 -8.74 -10.94
C ILE A 111 -16.45 -9.62 -11.64
N SER A 112 -15.33 -9.05 -12.05
CA SER A 112 -14.16 -9.80 -12.47
C SER A 112 -13.01 -9.53 -11.51
N SER A 113 -12.22 -10.57 -11.26
CA SER A 113 -11.17 -10.53 -10.27
C SER A 113 -9.90 -11.14 -10.83
N LEU A 114 -8.80 -10.38 -10.79
CA LEU A 114 -7.48 -10.86 -11.22
C LEU A 114 -6.74 -11.63 -10.12
N LEU A 115 -7.44 -12.05 -9.06
CA LEU A 115 -6.92 -12.90 -7.99
C LEU A 115 -6.21 -14.17 -8.50
N GLU A 116 -6.53 -14.61 -9.71
CA GLU A 116 -6.08 -15.89 -10.27
C GLU A 116 -5.54 -15.73 -11.70
N VAL A 117 -4.69 -14.73 -11.98
CA VAL A 117 -4.13 -14.51 -13.33
C VAL A 117 -3.63 -15.82 -13.96
N GLY A 118 -4.18 -16.16 -15.12
CA GLY A 118 -3.93 -17.42 -15.82
C GLY A 118 -4.96 -18.51 -15.55
N THR A 119 -6.00 -18.26 -14.75
CA THR A 119 -7.11 -19.21 -14.61
C THR A 119 -7.73 -19.51 -15.96
N GLY A 120 -7.94 -20.80 -16.21
CA GLY A 120 -8.48 -21.27 -17.46
C GLY A 120 -7.47 -21.46 -18.57
N PHE A 121 -6.18 -21.15 -18.36
CA PHE A 121 -5.18 -21.50 -19.35
C PHE A 121 -4.95 -23.01 -19.38
N ASN A 122 -4.97 -23.59 -20.57
CA ASN A 122 -4.60 -24.96 -20.82
C ASN A 122 -3.17 -24.99 -21.40
N PRO A 123 -2.21 -25.67 -20.73
CA PRO A 123 -0.82 -25.74 -21.16
C PRO A 123 -0.61 -26.35 -22.55
N GLU A 124 -1.52 -27.23 -22.98
CA GLU A 124 -1.45 -27.92 -24.28
C GLU A 124 -1.96 -27.06 -25.44
N LEU A 125 -2.75 -26.02 -25.15
CA LEU A 125 -3.29 -25.10 -26.14
C LEU A 125 -2.29 -23.98 -26.48
N THR A 126 -2.40 -23.44 -27.68
CA THR A 126 -1.66 -22.25 -28.13
C THR A 126 -2.05 -21.00 -27.35
N GLY A 127 -1.22 -19.96 -27.39
CA GLY A 127 -1.58 -18.64 -26.83
C GLY A 127 -2.89 -18.12 -27.41
N ARG A 128 -3.10 -18.25 -28.73
CA ARG A 128 -4.35 -17.90 -29.42
C ARG A 128 -5.56 -18.57 -28.78
N GLU A 129 -5.53 -19.89 -28.66
CA GLU A 129 -6.63 -20.67 -28.10
C GLU A 129 -6.87 -20.33 -26.62
N ASN A 130 -5.80 -20.07 -25.87
CA ASN A 130 -5.89 -19.63 -24.47
C ASN A 130 -6.52 -18.24 -24.31
N VAL A 131 -6.31 -17.31 -25.24
CA VAL A 131 -7.02 -16.01 -25.26
C VAL A 131 -8.53 -16.25 -25.34
N TYR A 132 -8.98 -17.14 -26.22
CA TYR A 132 -10.40 -17.47 -26.32
C TYR A 132 -10.90 -18.18 -25.06
N LEU A 133 -10.23 -19.25 -24.62
CA LEU A 133 -10.65 -20.06 -23.47
C LEU A 133 -10.72 -19.22 -22.19
N SER A 134 -9.68 -18.44 -21.89
CA SER A 134 -9.64 -17.58 -20.72
C SER A 134 -10.64 -16.44 -20.82
N GLY A 135 -10.80 -15.81 -22.00
CA GLY A 135 -11.84 -14.80 -22.23
C GLY A 135 -13.23 -15.32 -21.89
N PHE A 136 -13.59 -16.53 -22.35
CA PHE A 136 -14.88 -17.15 -22.02
C PHE A 136 -15.04 -17.43 -20.52
N ILE A 137 -14.00 -17.97 -19.88
CA ILE A 137 -14.03 -18.29 -18.44
C ILE A 137 -14.21 -17.03 -17.60
N LEU A 138 -13.59 -15.92 -18.02
CA LEU A 138 -13.68 -14.63 -17.36
C LEU A 138 -14.99 -13.87 -17.70
N GLY A 139 -15.82 -14.40 -18.61
CA GLY A 139 -17.16 -13.90 -18.90
C GLY A 139 -17.32 -13.12 -20.20
N MET A 140 -16.31 -13.06 -21.06
CA MET A 140 -16.45 -12.49 -22.40
C MET A 140 -17.23 -13.43 -23.31
N ASN A 141 -18.07 -12.87 -24.18
CA ASN A 141 -18.68 -13.61 -25.27
C ASN A 141 -17.73 -13.70 -26.49
N LYS A 142 -18.05 -14.58 -27.43
CA LYS A 142 -17.19 -14.84 -28.62
C LYS A 142 -16.97 -13.59 -29.47
N HIS A 143 -17.95 -12.69 -29.53
CA HIS A 143 -17.89 -11.49 -30.34
C HIS A 143 -16.93 -10.47 -29.70
N GLU A 144 -17.05 -10.25 -28.39
CA GLU A 144 -16.15 -9.39 -27.60
C GLU A 144 -14.70 -9.84 -27.71
N ILE A 145 -14.43 -11.14 -27.54
CA ILE A 145 -13.07 -11.68 -27.67
C ILE A 145 -12.52 -11.40 -29.06
N ARG A 146 -13.32 -11.63 -30.11
CA ARG A 146 -12.89 -11.41 -31.49
C ARG A 146 -12.59 -9.94 -31.77
N GLN A 147 -13.41 -9.03 -31.27
CA GLN A 147 -13.23 -7.59 -31.47
C GLN A 147 -11.95 -7.08 -30.80
N LYS A 148 -11.58 -7.63 -29.64
CA LYS A 148 -10.41 -7.20 -28.85
C LYS A 148 -9.17 -8.05 -29.06
N PHE A 149 -9.26 -9.08 -29.89
CA PHE A 149 -8.21 -10.08 -30.03
C PHE A 149 -6.87 -9.42 -30.41
N ASP A 150 -6.88 -8.56 -31.42
CA ASP A 150 -5.66 -7.90 -31.90
C ASP A 150 -5.08 -6.93 -30.85
N GLU A 151 -5.93 -6.23 -30.10
CA GLU A 151 -5.52 -5.35 -28.99
C GLU A 151 -4.89 -6.15 -27.84
N ILE A 152 -5.49 -7.28 -27.46
CA ILE A 152 -4.97 -8.21 -26.43
C ILE A 152 -3.58 -8.71 -26.86
N VAL A 153 -3.44 -9.14 -28.11
CA VAL A 153 -2.18 -9.66 -28.63
C VAL A 153 -1.12 -8.56 -28.64
N ALA A 154 -1.44 -7.37 -29.17
CA ALA A 154 -0.54 -6.22 -29.20
C ALA A 154 -0.11 -5.77 -27.80
N PHE A 155 -1.04 -5.77 -26.84
CA PHE A 155 -0.74 -5.43 -25.45
C PHE A 155 0.21 -6.43 -24.80
N SER A 156 0.04 -7.72 -25.09
CA SER A 156 0.90 -8.79 -24.56
C SER A 156 2.34 -8.74 -25.10
N GLY A 157 2.53 -8.24 -26.33
CA GLY A 157 3.80 -8.26 -27.06
C GLY A 157 4.27 -9.67 -27.45
N LEU A 158 3.32 -10.59 -27.69
CA LEU A 158 3.57 -12.01 -27.96
C LEU A 158 3.11 -12.45 -29.36
N GLU A 159 3.00 -11.53 -30.30
CA GLU A 159 2.52 -11.75 -31.67
C GLU A 159 3.22 -12.96 -32.32
N ARG A 160 4.55 -13.04 -32.16
CA ARG A 160 5.39 -14.10 -32.77
C ARG A 160 5.25 -15.46 -32.08
N PHE A 161 4.76 -15.49 -30.84
CA PHE A 161 4.66 -16.70 -30.02
C PHE A 161 3.23 -17.20 -29.87
N LEU A 162 2.26 -16.50 -30.47
CA LEU A 162 0.83 -16.71 -30.22
C LEU A 162 0.34 -18.11 -30.62
N ASP A 163 0.92 -18.69 -31.67
CA ASP A 163 0.59 -20.05 -32.15
C ASP A 163 1.51 -21.13 -31.52
N THR A 164 2.28 -20.78 -30.48
CA THR A 164 3.06 -21.72 -29.69
C THR A 164 2.27 -22.19 -28.46
N PRO A 165 2.28 -23.50 -28.13
CA PRO A 165 1.66 -24.01 -26.90
C PRO A 165 2.16 -23.30 -25.64
N VAL A 166 1.25 -22.93 -24.74
CA VAL A 166 1.56 -22.13 -23.55
C VAL A 166 2.53 -22.84 -22.59
N LYS A 167 2.59 -24.18 -22.57
CA LYS A 167 3.62 -24.91 -21.81
C LYS A 167 5.06 -24.59 -22.21
N ARG A 168 5.28 -23.98 -23.38
CA ARG A 168 6.60 -23.53 -23.87
C ARG A 168 6.86 -22.05 -23.59
N TYR A 169 5.91 -21.34 -22.99
CA TYR A 169 6.08 -19.93 -22.63
C TYR A 169 7.02 -19.84 -21.42
N SER A 170 7.82 -18.78 -21.37
CA SER A 170 8.43 -18.39 -20.10
C SER A 170 7.34 -17.96 -19.12
N SER A 171 7.64 -17.95 -17.82
CA SER A 171 6.73 -17.43 -16.80
C SER A 171 6.29 -15.98 -17.09
N GLY A 172 7.18 -15.15 -17.63
CA GLY A 172 6.87 -13.78 -18.04
C GLY A 172 5.90 -13.73 -19.22
N MET A 173 6.09 -14.55 -20.26
CA MET A 173 5.16 -14.62 -21.40
C MET A 173 3.78 -15.11 -20.97
N TYR A 174 3.73 -16.13 -20.11
CA TYR A 174 2.48 -16.65 -19.56
C TYR A 174 1.68 -15.54 -18.87
N VAL A 175 2.32 -14.81 -17.96
CA VAL A 175 1.63 -13.77 -17.18
C VAL A 175 1.28 -12.57 -18.05
N ARG A 176 2.12 -12.18 -19.02
CA ARG A 176 1.78 -11.11 -19.97
C ARG A 176 0.50 -11.42 -20.75
N LEU A 177 0.37 -12.63 -21.29
CA LEU A 177 -0.83 -13.00 -22.04
C LEU A 177 -2.06 -13.04 -21.14
N ALA A 178 -1.94 -13.66 -19.96
CA ALA A 178 -3.04 -13.75 -19.00
C ALA A 178 -3.51 -12.36 -18.54
N PHE A 179 -2.56 -11.46 -18.25
CA PHE A 179 -2.87 -10.07 -17.91
C PHE A 179 -3.47 -9.32 -19.10
N ALA A 180 -2.97 -9.53 -20.32
CA ALA A 180 -3.50 -8.87 -21.51
C ALA A 180 -4.97 -9.21 -21.73
N VAL A 181 -5.36 -10.48 -21.60
CA VAL A 181 -6.78 -10.89 -21.67
C VAL A 181 -7.57 -10.15 -20.58
N ALA A 182 -7.11 -10.25 -19.34
CA ALA A 182 -7.69 -9.62 -18.17
C ALA A 182 -7.91 -8.10 -18.29
N ALA A 183 -6.91 -7.38 -18.82
CA ALA A 183 -6.95 -5.92 -18.96
C ALA A 183 -7.96 -5.43 -20.01
N HIS A 184 -8.40 -6.31 -20.91
CA HIS A 184 -9.40 -6.01 -21.95
C HIS A 184 -10.80 -6.53 -21.59
N LEU A 185 -10.97 -7.10 -20.38
CA LEU A 185 -12.30 -7.36 -19.83
C LEU A 185 -13.03 -6.05 -19.52
N GLU A 186 -14.37 -6.10 -19.61
CA GLU A 186 -15.26 -4.97 -19.30
C GLU A 186 -16.27 -5.35 -18.23
N PRO A 187 -15.81 -5.66 -17.01
CA PRO A 187 -16.72 -5.89 -15.91
C PRO A 187 -17.23 -4.55 -15.38
N ASP A 188 -18.38 -4.57 -14.71
CA ASP A 188 -18.86 -3.39 -13.97
C ASP A 188 -17.93 -3.08 -12.77
N ILE A 189 -17.33 -4.13 -12.19
CA ILE A 189 -16.42 -4.07 -11.05
C ILE A 189 -15.17 -4.93 -11.34
N LEU A 190 -13.99 -4.31 -11.29
CA LEU A 190 -12.70 -4.98 -11.45
C LEU A 190 -11.94 -5.06 -10.13
N ILE A 191 -11.55 -6.25 -9.70
CA ILE A 191 -10.72 -6.48 -8.51
C ILE A 191 -9.29 -6.84 -8.94
N LEU A 192 -8.32 -6.14 -8.37
CA LEU A 192 -6.89 -6.30 -8.65
C LEU A 192 -6.17 -6.62 -7.33
N ASP A 193 -5.58 -7.81 -7.20
CA ASP A 193 -4.87 -8.23 -5.98
C ASP A 193 -3.39 -8.51 -6.27
N GLU A 194 -2.50 -7.59 -5.90
CA GLU A 194 -1.03 -7.74 -5.95
C GLU A 194 -0.42 -8.12 -7.33
N VAL A 195 -1.24 -8.20 -8.38
CA VAL A 195 -0.89 -8.67 -9.72
C VAL A 195 0.13 -7.75 -10.43
N LEU A 196 0.18 -6.48 -10.04
CA LEU A 196 1.06 -5.51 -10.69
C LEU A 196 2.55 -5.75 -10.44
N ALA A 197 2.93 -6.65 -9.53
CA ALA A 197 4.32 -7.01 -9.31
C ALA A 197 4.88 -7.96 -10.40
N VAL A 198 4.07 -8.42 -11.34
CA VAL A 198 4.46 -9.41 -12.35
C VAL A 198 4.68 -8.77 -13.72
N GLY A 199 5.78 -9.14 -14.39
CA GLY A 199 6.23 -8.53 -15.66
C GLY A 199 7.47 -7.67 -15.49
N ASP A 200 7.95 -7.07 -16.59
CA ASP A 200 9.02 -6.07 -16.52
C ASP A 200 8.45 -4.67 -16.27
N ALA A 201 9.32 -3.70 -15.94
CA ALA A 201 8.92 -2.34 -15.62
C ALA A 201 8.13 -1.66 -16.77
N GLU A 202 8.46 -2.00 -18.03
CA GLU A 202 7.73 -1.48 -19.20
C GLU A 202 6.29 -2.02 -19.23
N PHE A 203 6.11 -3.33 -19.04
CA PHE A 203 4.79 -3.96 -19.00
C PHE A 203 3.97 -3.47 -17.81
N GLN A 204 4.56 -3.32 -16.62
CA GLN A 204 3.88 -2.75 -15.45
C GLN A 204 3.36 -1.34 -15.73
N LYS A 205 4.15 -0.50 -16.40
CA LYS A 205 3.72 0.84 -16.82
C LYS A 205 2.54 0.79 -17.79
N LYS A 206 2.53 -0.15 -18.75
CA LYS A 206 1.38 -0.39 -19.64
C LYS A 206 0.14 -0.82 -18.87
N CYS A 207 0.29 -1.72 -17.90
CA CYS A 207 -0.80 -2.19 -17.02
C CYS A 207 -1.42 -1.04 -16.22
N LEU A 208 -0.59 -0.23 -15.58
CA LEU A 208 -1.03 0.96 -14.82
C LEU A 208 -1.74 1.97 -15.71
N GLY A 209 -1.23 2.21 -16.92
CA GLY A 209 -1.88 3.06 -17.92
C GLY A 209 -3.27 2.56 -18.30
N LYS A 210 -3.40 1.26 -18.57
CA LYS A 210 -4.70 0.66 -18.95
C LYS A 210 -5.71 0.71 -17.82
N ILE A 211 -5.31 0.45 -16.58
CA ILE A 211 -6.19 0.55 -15.41
C ILE A 211 -6.72 1.99 -15.24
N ARG A 212 -5.86 3.00 -15.43
CA ARG A 212 -6.28 4.41 -15.38
C ARG A 212 -7.27 4.77 -16.49
N GLU A 213 -7.02 4.31 -17.71
CA GLU A 213 -7.93 4.51 -18.84
C GLU A 213 -9.31 3.93 -18.54
N VAL A 214 -9.34 2.68 -18.05
CA VAL A 214 -10.57 1.96 -17.70
C VAL A 214 -11.35 2.66 -16.57
N SER A 215 -10.65 3.25 -15.59
CA SER A 215 -11.33 4.00 -14.52
C SER A 215 -11.86 5.36 -14.97
N HIS A 216 -11.12 6.10 -15.78
CA HIS A 216 -11.45 7.50 -16.11
C HIS A 216 -12.40 7.64 -17.29
N THR A 217 -12.27 6.79 -18.32
CA THR A 217 -13.02 6.92 -19.58
C THR A 217 -14.35 6.19 -19.51
N ASP A 218 -14.37 5.01 -18.88
CA ASP A 218 -15.52 4.10 -18.95
C ASP A 218 -16.38 4.12 -17.67
N GLY A 219 -15.97 4.86 -16.64
CA GLY A 219 -16.69 4.97 -15.37
C GLY A 219 -16.77 3.64 -14.60
N ARG A 220 -15.79 2.75 -14.79
CA ARG A 220 -15.77 1.43 -14.14
C ARG A 220 -15.31 1.52 -12.69
N THR A 221 -15.85 0.64 -11.86
CA THR A 221 -15.49 0.55 -10.45
C THR A 221 -14.28 -0.36 -10.30
N VAL A 222 -13.26 0.07 -9.56
CA VAL A 222 -12.03 -0.71 -9.39
C VAL A 222 -11.73 -0.87 -7.90
N ILE A 223 -11.41 -2.10 -7.47
CA ILE A 223 -10.86 -2.38 -6.14
C ILE A 223 -9.43 -2.83 -6.32
N PHE A 224 -8.49 -2.05 -5.80
CA PHE A 224 -7.06 -2.26 -5.94
C PHE A 224 -6.44 -2.62 -4.59
N VAL A 225 -5.74 -3.75 -4.54
CA VAL A 225 -5.05 -4.23 -3.34
C VAL A 225 -3.57 -4.33 -3.65
N SER A 226 -2.78 -3.61 -2.86
CA SER A 226 -1.34 -3.56 -3.03
C SER A 226 -0.64 -3.19 -1.74
N HIS A 227 0.59 -3.67 -1.61
CA HIS A 227 1.55 -3.23 -0.61
C HIS A 227 2.37 -2.01 -1.05
N ASN A 228 2.25 -1.59 -2.32
CA ASN A 228 2.91 -0.38 -2.83
C ASN A 228 2.00 0.84 -2.60
N MET A 229 2.29 1.61 -1.55
CA MET A 229 1.47 2.77 -1.17
C MET A 229 1.51 3.90 -2.20
N GLN A 230 2.63 4.08 -2.90
CA GLN A 230 2.73 5.03 -4.01
C GLN A 230 1.79 4.65 -5.15
N ALA A 231 1.67 3.36 -5.49
CA ALA A 231 0.72 2.90 -6.50
C ALA A 231 -0.73 3.12 -6.03
N VAL A 232 -1.04 2.83 -4.77
CA VAL A 232 -2.38 3.08 -4.19
C VAL A 232 -2.74 4.56 -4.25
N ALA A 233 -1.85 5.44 -3.78
CA ALA A 233 -2.05 6.89 -3.79
C ALA A 233 -2.22 7.46 -5.20
N ASN A 234 -1.52 6.90 -6.19
CA ASN A 234 -1.53 7.37 -7.58
C ASN A 234 -2.69 6.83 -8.44
N LEU A 235 -3.44 5.83 -7.96
CA LEU A 235 -4.49 5.16 -8.73
C LEU A 235 -5.88 5.29 -8.11
N CYS A 236 -5.95 5.27 -6.77
CA CYS A 236 -7.23 5.23 -6.06
C CYS A 236 -7.70 6.64 -5.72
N GLN A 237 -9.00 6.81 -5.49
CA GLN A 237 -9.55 8.05 -4.91
C GLN A 237 -9.95 7.85 -3.44
N GLN A 238 -10.35 6.63 -3.09
CA GLN A 238 -10.69 6.24 -1.73
C GLN A 238 -9.80 5.07 -1.29
N ALA A 239 -9.64 4.88 0.01
CA ALA A 239 -9.00 3.69 0.56
C ALA A 239 -9.72 3.19 1.82
N LEU A 240 -9.60 1.88 2.02
CA LEU A 240 -10.04 1.11 3.16
C LEU A 240 -8.81 0.54 3.86
N TRP A 241 -8.53 0.97 5.08
CA TRP A 241 -7.44 0.43 5.88
C TRP A 241 -7.95 -0.69 6.80
N LEU A 242 -7.49 -1.91 6.52
CA LEU A 242 -7.74 -3.09 7.33
C LEU A 242 -6.56 -3.39 8.27
N ASN A 243 -6.87 -3.68 9.52
CA ASN A 243 -5.93 -4.23 10.50
C ASN A 243 -6.58 -5.35 11.29
N GLN A 244 -5.96 -6.54 11.30
CA GLN A 244 -6.45 -7.73 12.00
C GLN A 244 -7.95 -8.03 11.79
N GLY A 245 -8.43 -7.86 10.55
CA GLY A 245 -9.81 -8.13 10.16
C GLY A 245 -10.82 -7.02 10.49
N LEU A 246 -10.38 -5.90 11.08
CA LEU A 246 -11.19 -4.73 11.40
C LEU A 246 -10.88 -3.58 10.44
N VAL A 247 -11.89 -2.78 10.10
CA VAL A 247 -11.68 -1.49 9.43
C VAL A 247 -11.19 -0.50 10.46
N GLN A 248 -9.95 -0.01 10.31
CA GLN A 248 -9.40 1.05 11.15
C GLN A 248 -9.91 2.41 10.71
N GLU A 249 -9.82 2.68 9.41
CA GLU A 249 -10.31 3.91 8.81
C GLU A 249 -10.62 3.71 7.33
N GLN A 250 -11.50 4.53 6.79
CA GLN A 250 -11.81 4.59 5.36
C GLN A 250 -12.11 6.03 4.94
N GLY A 251 -11.83 6.35 3.68
CA GLY A 251 -12.05 7.69 3.14
C GLY A 251 -11.07 8.03 2.02
N GLU A 252 -10.78 9.32 1.85
CA GLU A 252 -9.86 9.83 0.82
C GLU A 252 -8.48 9.15 0.92
N VAL A 253 -7.98 8.67 -0.24
CA VAL A 253 -6.81 7.78 -0.29
C VAL A 253 -5.56 8.38 0.38
N SER A 254 -5.28 9.66 0.16
CA SER A 254 -4.06 10.31 0.65
C SER A 254 -4.08 10.33 2.18
N ARG A 255 -5.19 10.74 2.79
CA ARG A 255 -5.36 10.70 4.25
C ARG A 255 -5.17 9.30 4.82
N ILE A 256 -5.76 8.28 4.20
CA ILE A 256 -5.75 6.90 4.72
C ILE A 256 -4.36 6.26 4.57
N VAL A 257 -3.70 6.45 3.43
CA VAL A 257 -2.33 5.99 3.20
C VAL A 257 -1.37 6.63 4.20
N ASN A 258 -1.48 7.93 4.43
CA ASN A 258 -0.65 8.62 5.41
C ASN A 258 -0.84 8.03 6.81
N LYS A 259 -2.08 7.91 7.27
CA LYS A 259 -2.36 7.35 8.59
C LYS A 259 -1.89 5.91 8.73
N PHE A 260 -2.02 5.11 7.68
CA PHE A 260 -1.47 3.77 7.66
C PHE A 260 0.06 3.79 7.80
N LEU A 261 0.76 4.61 7.00
CA LEU A 261 2.21 4.76 7.08
C LEU A 261 2.63 5.18 8.49
N LEU A 262 1.98 6.20 9.07
CA LEU A 262 2.26 6.66 10.42
C LEU A 262 1.97 5.61 11.50
N ALA A 263 0.86 4.89 11.40
CA ALA A 263 0.53 3.84 12.37
C ALA A 263 1.44 2.61 12.26
N THR A 264 1.99 2.35 11.08
CA THR A 264 3.01 1.30 10.88
C THR A 264 4.42 1.77 11.24
N GLN A 265 4.66 3.08 11.23
CA GLN A 265 5.91 3.68 11.67
C GLN A 265 5.84 3.87 13.20
N GLN A 266 6.51 3.00 13.95
CA GLN A 266 6.91 3.37 15.31
C GLN A 266 7.66 4.72 15.24
N ASN A 267 7.58 5.59 16.25
CA ASN A 267 8.49 6.73 16.34
C ASN A 267 9.91 6.18 16.48
N VAL A 268 10.59 6.06 15.35
CA VAL A 268 11.96 5.57 15.27
C VAL A 268 12.84 6.79 15.24
N THR A 269 13.17 7.29 16.42
CA THR A 269 14.11 8.41 16.58
C THR A 269 15.56 7.94 16.64
N LYS A 270 15.81 6.64 16.75
CA LYS A 270 17.14 6.05 16.78
C LYS A 270 17.17 4.63 16.25
N GLN A 271 18.15 4.32 15.42
CA GLN A 271 18.49 2.95 15.02
C GLN A 271 19.99 2.70 15.18
N TYR A 272 20.34 1.52 15.69
CA TYR A 272 21.71 1.06 15.85
C TYR A 272 21.82 -0.40 15.40
N TRP A 273 22.73 -0.66 14.47
CA TRP A 273 22.92 -1.99 13.86
C TRP A 273 24.29 -2.61 14.13
N GLY A 274 25.24 -1.83 14.67
CA GLY A 274 26.62 -2.27 14.89
C GLY A 274 27.39 -2.49 13.57
N ASP A 275 28.38 -3.39 13.58
CA ASP A 275 29.32 -3.58 12.47
C ASP A 275 29.11 -4.86 11.64
N THR A 276 28.19 -5.74 12.05
CA THR A 276 28.02 -7.05 11.39
C THR A 276 27.23 -6.93 10.08
N PRO A 277 27.72 -7.49 8.95
CA PRO A 277 27.01 -7.46 7.66
C PRO A 277 25.60 -8.07 7.68
N ALA A 278 25.33 -8.99 8.61
CA ALA A 278 24.02 -9.62 8.75
C ALA A 278 22.94 -8.70 9.35
N LYS A 279 23.33 -7.58 9.99
CA LYS A 279 22.41 -6.68 10.70
C LYS A 279 22.48 -5.24 10.19
N ALA A 280 23.66 -4.78 9.78
CA ALA A 280 23.90 -3.41 9.39
C ALA A 280 23.55 -3.18 7.91
N PRO A 281 22.58 -2.28 7.62
CA PRO A 281 22.12 -2.05 6.26
C PRO A 281 23.22 -1.44 5.41
N GLY A 282 23.39 -1.96 4.20
CA GLY A 282 24.46 -1.54 3.29
C GLY A 282 24.69 -2.54 2.17
N ASN A 283 25.77 -2.34 1.44
CA ASN A 283 26.21 -3.18 0.33
C ASN A 283 27.73 -3.40 0.39
N GLU A 284 28.35 -3.75 -0.73
CA GLU A 284 29.79 -3.93 -0.89
C GLU A 284 30.59 -2.62 -0.83
N PHE A 285 29.95 -1.46 -0.98
CA PHE A 285 30.61 -0.15 -0.97
C PHE A 285 30.49 0.57 0.37
N VAL A 286 29.31 0.55 0.99
CA VAL A 286 29.04 1.28 2.24
C VAL A 286 28.13 0.49 3.17
N ARG A 287 28.18 0.78 4.47
CA ARG A 287 27.32 0.14 5.48
C ARG A 287 27.00 1.06 6.66
N PHE A 288 25.73 1.29 6.95
CA PHE A 288 25.30 2.12 8.07
C PHE A 288 25.38 1.39 9.42
N GLN A 289 25.95 2.05 10.41
CA GLN A 289 26.09 1.54 11.78
C GLN A 289 25.02 2.11 12.71
N SER A 290 24.66 3.39 12.52
CA SER A 290 23.63 4.04 13.32
C SER A 290 23.08 5.29 12.64
N VAL A 291 21.84 5.63 13.00
CA VAL A 291 21.21 6.91 12.69
C VAL A 291 20.33 7.35 13.87
N GLU A 292 20.35 8.63 14.21
CA GLU A 292 19.65 9.18 15.38
C GLU A 292 19.15 10.59 15.08
N LEU A 293 17.91 10.87 15.53
CA LEU A 293 17.31 12.19 15.59
C LEU A 293 17.47 12.75 17.00
N ILE A 294 18.15 13.89 17.10
CA ILE A 294 18.47 14.56 18.35
C ILE A 294 17.69 15.88 18.39
N PRO A 295 16.59 15.97 19.14
CA PRO A 295 15.88 17.21 19.37
C PRO A 295 16.60 18.12 20.38
N HIS A 296 16.69 19.41 20.08
CA HIS A 296 17.33 20.42 20.93
C HIS A 296 16.27 21.25 21.68
N PHE A 297 15.76 20.72 22.78
CA PHE A 297 14.75 21.39 23.59
C PHE A 297 15.29 22.64 24.29
N PHE A 298 14.46 23.68 24.39
CA PHE A 298 14.81 24.92 25.09
C PHE A 298 14.52 24.87 26.59
N THR A 299 13.58 24.01 27.03
CA THR A 299 13.15 23.87 28.42
C THR A 299 12.83 22.41 28.74
N GLU A 300 12.95 22.02 30.02
CA GLU A 300 12.56 20.69 30.48
C GLU A 300 11.03 20.50 30.31
N ASN A 301 10.63 19.34 29.78
CA ASN A 301 9.23 18.94 29.51
C ASN A 301 8.52 19.67 28.36
N MET A 302 9.24 20.33 27.47
CA MET A 302 8.69 20.86 26.23
C MET A 302 8.27 19.71 25.29
N PRO A 303 7.07 19.76 24.67
CA PRO A 303 6.72 18.81 23.62
C PRO A 303 7.63 18.99 22.41
N LEU A 304 7.72 17.96 21.56
CA LEU A 304 8.41 18.07 20.29
C LEU A 304 7.53 18.87 19.31
N ASP A 305 7.67 20.20 19.33
CA ASP A 305 6.92 21.12 18.47
C ASP A 305 7.79 21.73 17.35
N VAL A 306 7.12 22.44 16.43
CA VAL A 306 7.76 23.07 15.26
C VAL A 306 8.95 23.98 15.59
N ARG A 307 9.10 24.47 16.82
CA ARG A 307 10.20 25.38 17.20
C ARG A 307 11.49 24.64 17.52
N VAL A 308 11.42 23.35 17.85
CA VAL A 308 12.57 22.56 18.31
C VAL A 308 13.50 22.29 17.14
N PRO A 309 14.77 22.74 17.17
CA PRO A 309 15.76 22.36 16.17
C PRO A 309 16.06 20.86 16.27
N LEU A 310 16.28 20.23 15.12
CA LEU A 310 16.49 18.79 15.01
C LEU A 310 17.84 18.49 14.38
N THR A 311 18.71 17.73 15.04
CA THR A 311 19.95 17.23 14.44
C THR A 311 19.81 15.76 14.09
N VAL A 312 20.06 15.42 12.82
CA VAL A 312 20.20 14.06 12.35
C VAL A 312 21.67 13.69 12.36
N ARG A 313 22.04 12.70 13.17
CA ARG A 313 23.39 12.14 13.26
C ARG A 313 23.41 10.75 12.65
N PHE A 314 24.43 10.43 11.87
CA PHE A 314 24.63 9.08 11.35
C PHE A 314 26.10 8.64 11.44
N GLN A 315 26.30 7.32 11.43
CA GLN A 315 27.59 6.69 11.25
C GLN A 315 27.48 5.60 10.19
N MET A 316 28.44 5.56 9.26
CA MET A 316 28.53 4.55 8.22
C MET A 316 29.98 4.16 7.99
N ARG A 317 30.21 2.92 7.60
CA ARG A 317 31.51 2.42 7.17
C ARG A 317 31.61 2.54 5.65
N ASN A 318 32.65 3.21 5.18
CA ASN A 318 33.10 3.16 3.80
C ASN A 318 34.02 1.94 3.63
N LEU A 319 33.70 1.06 2.67
CA LEU A 319 34.42 -0.18 2.39
C LEU A 319 35.37 -0.07 1.18
N VAL A 320 35.44 1.11 0.56
CA VAL A 320 36.21 1.37 -0.66
C VAL A 320 37.24 2.46 -0.41
N ASP A 321 38.51 2.17 -0.65
CA ASP A 321 39.56 3.19 -0.54
C ASP A 321 39.45 4.23 -1.66
N LYS A 322 39.73 5.49 -1.32
CA LYS A 322 39.66 6.66 -2.22
C LYS A 322 38.30 6.83 -2.92
N ALA A 323 37.20 6.52 -2.25
CA ALA A 323 35.86 6.72 -2.77
C ALA A 323 35.44 8.21 -2.68
N LEU A 324 35.04 8.81 -3.80
CA LEU A 324 34.42 10.14 -3.82
C LEU A 324 32.96 10.00 -3.37
N LEU A 325 32.63 10.35 -2.13
CA LEU A 325 31.28 10.16 -1.58
C LEU A 325 30.64 11.47 -1.12
N ASN A 326 29.32 11.54 -1.24
CA ASN A 326 28.43 12.53 -0.63
C ASN A 326 27.20 11.82 -0.06
N VAL A 327 26.66 12.34 1.03
CA VAL A 327 25.45 11.85 1.69
C VAL A 327 24.39 12.92 1.62
N HIS A 328 23.21 12.59 1.11
CA HIS A 328 22.07 13.48 1.06
C HIS A 328 21.03 13.05 2.08
N LEU A 329 20.52 14.00 2.85
CA LEU A 329 19.37 13.79 3.72
C LEU A 329 18.11 14.20 2.97
N GLY A 330 17.17 13.28 2.77
CA GLY A 330 15.83 13.59 2.28
C GLY A 330 14.83 13.56 3.42
N LEU A 331 14.05 14.62 3.55
CA LEU A 331 12.95 14.71 4.50
C LEU A 331 11.62 14.66 3.73
N TYR A 332 10.73 13.78 4.15
CA TYR A 332 9.44 13.56 3.51
C TYR A 332 8.30 13.81 4.49
N ASN A 333 7.19 14.36 4.00
CA ASN A 333 5.98 14.55 4.79
C ASN A 333 5.14 13.27 4.79
N SER A 334 4.02 13.29 5.53
CA SER A 334 3.09 12.17 5.57
C SER A 334 2.54 11.77 4.20
N ASN A 335 2.38 12.70 3.26
CA ASN A 335 1.91 12.44 1.88
C ASN A 335 2.96 11.74 1.00
N GLY A 336 4.20 11.60 1.48
CA GLY A 336 5.32 11.09 0.69
C GLY A 336 5.98 12.14 -0.21
N ASP A 337 5.60 13.42 -0.11
CA ASP A 337 6.26 14.50 -0.81
C ASP A 337 7.64 14.75 -0.18
N CYS A 338 8.67 14.89 -1.01
CA CYS A 338 9.97 15.37 -0.55
C CYS A 338 9.85 16.85 -0.15
N VAL A 339 9.99 17.11 1.15
CA VAL A 339 9.94 18.46 1.73
C VAL A 339 11.22 19.21 1.45
N LEU A 340 12.36 18.54 1.68
CA LEU A 340 13.68 19.09 1.45
C LEU A 340 14.71 17.97 1.24
N THR A 341 15.75 18.29 0.47
CA THR A 341 16.94 17.47 0.33
C THR A 341 18.16 18.30 0.70
N ILE A 342 18.96 17.83 1.65
CA ILE A 342 20.18 18.51 2.11
C ILE A 342 21.38 17.66 1.70
N PRO A 343 22.15 18.08 0.68
CA PRO A 343 23.35 17.36 0.26
C PRO A 343 24.58 17.74 1.12
N SER A 344 25.41 16.75 1.45
CA SER A 344 26.79 17.01 1.91
C SER A 344 27.70 17.34 0.72
N ALA A 345 28.84 17.96 1.00
CA ALA A 345 29.89 18.12 -0.01
C ALA A 345 30.44 16.75 -0.45
N ALA A 346 30.72 16.59 -1.75
CA ALA A 346 31.40 15.42 -2.29
C ALA A 346 32.88 15.45 -1.90
N THR A 347 33.33 14.44 -1.15
CA THR A 347 34.68 14.37 -0.59
C THR A 347 35.28 13.00 -0.84
N VAL A 348 36.59 12.93 -1.11
CA VAL A 348 37.29 11.65 -1.26
C VAL A 348 37.63 11.10 0.12
N TYR A 349 37.07 9.95 0.45
CA TYR A 349 37.30 9.25 1.71
C TYR A 349 38.16 8.01 1.51
N ARG A 350 38.98 7.70 2.52
CA ARG A 350 39.63 6.39 2.65
C ARG A 350 38.66 5.38 3.24
N GLU A 351 38.99 4.10 3.13
CA GLU A 351 38.28 3.04 3.85
C GLU A 351 38.25 3.34 5.36
N GLY A 352 37.10 3.22 6.01
CA GLY A 352 36.96 3.55 7.43
C GLY A 352 35.54 3.93 7.86
N ILE A 353 35.40 4.40 9.09
CA ILE A 353 34.12 4.88 9.64
C ILE A 353 33.98 6.37 9.35
N LEU A 354 32.87 6.73 8.72
CA LEU A 354 32.44 8.09 8.43
C LEU A 354 31.26 8.43 9.34
N ALA A 355 31.27 9.64 9.89
CA ALA A 355 30.19 10.18 10.69
C ALA A 355 29.78 11.53 10.12
N GLY A 356 28.49 11.83 10.19
CA GLY A 356 27.95 13.11 9.71
C GLY A 356 26.79 13.56 10.57
N GLU A 357 26.60 14.88 10.60
CA GLU A 357 25.49 15.54 11.29
C GLU A 357 24.88 16.59 10.37
N CYS A 358 23.55 16.67 10.37
CA CYS A 358 22.79 17.67 9.65
C CYS A 358 21.75 18.26 10.61
N THR A 359 21.71 19.59 10.74
CA THR A 359 20.75 20.26 11.62
C THR A 359 19.67 20.96 10.81
N ILE A 360 18.43 20.58 11.07
CA ILE A 360 17.21 21.21 10.57
C ILE A 360 16.83 22.30 11.59
N PRO A 361 16.81 23.59 11.19
CA PRO A 361 16.50 24.67 12.11
C PRO A 361 15.04 24.60 12.59
N GLY A 362 14.84 25.03 13.83
CA GLY A 362 13.50 25.24 14.39
C GLY A 362 12.72 26.29 13.60
N ASN A 363 11.39 26.15 13.58
CA ASN A 363 10.49 26.94 12.75
C ASN A 363 10.82 26.85 11.26
N LEU A 364 11.30 25.71 10.75
CA LEU A 364 11.38 25.45 9.32
C LEU A 364 10.21 24.59 8.86
N LEU A 365 9.92 23.52 9.60
CA LEU A 365 8.88 22.55 9.29
C LEU A 365 7.53 23.01 9.85
N ASN A 366 6.45 22.50 9.24
CA ASN A 366 5.10 22.71 9.74
C ASN A 366 4.74 21.60 10.74
N ASP A 367 3.57 21.68 11.38
CA ASP A 367 3.08 20.59 12.22
C ASP A 367 2.71 19.36 11.39
N GLY A 368 2.93 18.18 11.96
CA GLY A 368 2.62 16.90 11.34
C GLY A 368 3.79 15.92 11.38
N ALA A 369 3.63 14.83 10.65
CA ALA A 369 4.55 13.71 10.70
C ALA A 369 5.49 13.65 9.50
N TYR A 370 6.71 13.24 9.78
CA TYR A 370 7.84 13.29 8.88
C TYR A 370 8.65 11.99 8.95
N CYS A 371 9.28 11.63 7.83
CA CYS A 371 10.31 10.60 7.80
C CYS A 371 11.59 11.11 7.11
N ILE A 372 12.72 10.54 7.51
CA ILE A 372 14.05 10.86 6.97
C ILE A 372 14.62 9.64 6.26
N SER A 373 15.16 9.86 5.07
CA SER A 373 16.00 8.90 4.34
C SER A 373 17.40 9.47 4.15
N LEU A 374 18.41 8.61 4.10
CA LEU A 374 19.79 8.98 3.78
C LEU A 374 20.21 8.31 2.47
N PHE A 375 20.68 9.11 1.51
CA PHE A 375 21.13 8.64 0.20
C PHE A 375 22.64 8.82 0.10
N VAL A 376 23.37 7.75 -0.20
CA VAL A 376 24.81 7.80 -0.42
C VAL A 376 25.08 7.79 -1.92
N LEU A 377 25.86 8.75 -2.39
CA LEU A 377 26.23 8.89 -3.79
C LEU A 377 27.76 8.85 -3.94
N ALA A 378 28.21 8.33 -5.07
CA ALA A 378 29.57 8.46 -5.55
C ALA A 378 29.64 9.56 -6.61
N GLY A 379 29.83 10.81 -6.18
CA GLY A 379 29.64 11.98 -7.03
C GLY A 379 28.17 12.16 -7.41
N THR A 380 27.78 11.74 -8.61
CA THR A 380 26.39 11.81 -9.10
C THR A 380 25.70 10.45 -9.18
N ALA A 381 26.45 9.34 -9.02
CA ALA A 381 25.90 8.00 -9.10
C ALA A 381 25.36 7.55 -7.73
N PRO A 382 24.11 7.06 -7.62
CA PRO A 382 23.61 6.50 -6.38
C PRO A 382 24.38 5.22 -6.02
N VAL A 383 24.75 5.11 -4.75
CA VAL A 383 25.51 3.96 -4.19
C VAL A 383 24.61 3.13 -3.28
N PHE A 384 23.91 3.77 -2.35
CA PHE A 384 23.04 3.08 -1.40
C PHE A 384 22.04 4.05 -0.78
N ASP A 385 20.80 3.59 -0.64
CA ASP A 385 19.70 4.37 -0.07
C ASP A 385 19.24 3.71 1.23
N LEU A 386 19.26 4.47 2.32
CA LEU A 386 18.71 4.08 3.61
C LEU A 386 17.35 4.75 3.79
N ASP A 387 16.31 4.08 3.32
CA ASP A 387 14.96 4.62 3.26
C ASP A 387 14.25 4.64 4.62
N SER A 388 13.52 5.74 4.88
CA SER A 388 12.63 5.90 6.05
C SER A 388 13.29 5.47 7.37
N CYS A 389 14.55 5.85 7.54
CA CYS A 389 15.41 5.42 8.63
C CYS A 389 15.11 6.13 9.96
N LEU A 390 14.41 7.27 9.93
CA LEU A 390 13.89 7.92 11.12
C LEU A 390 12.46 8.42 10.84
N THR A 391 11.62 8.39 11.87
CA THR A 391 10.22 8.83 11.83
C THR A 391 9.88 9.59 13.09
N PHE A 392 9.23 10.74 12.93
CA PHE A 392 8.90 11.63 14.04
C PHE A 392 7.67 12.50 13.69
N GLU A 393 7.05 13.04 14.73
CA GLU A 393 5.90 13.95 14.61
C GLU A 393 6.23 15.27 15.32
N LEU A 394 5.83 16.38 14.69
CA LEU A 394 5.95 17.73 15.24
C LEU A 394 4.57 18.24 15.62
N GLU A 395 4.43 18.69 16.86
CA GLU A 395 3.24 19.41 17.32
C GLU A 395 3.26 20.87 16.82
N ASP A 396 2.07 21.43 16.58
CA ASP A 396 1.94 22.87 16.32
C ASP A 396 2.23 23.65 17.60
N TYR A 397 2.92 24.78 17.46
CA TYR A 397 3.03 25.77 18.51
C TYR A 397 2.33 27.06 18.10
N ARG A 398 1.37 27.46 18.94
CA ARG A 398 0.60 28.69 18.80
C ARG A 398 1.01 29.64 19.90
N GLY A 399 1.94 30.54 19.60
CA GLY A 399 2.13 31.74 20.43
C GLY A 399 0.93 32.67 20.29
N ASP A 400 0.68 33.51 21.31
CA ASP A 400 -0.45 34.44 21.36
C ASP A 400 -0.41 35.56 20.28
N GLU A 401 0.65 35.65 19.48
CA GLU A 401 0.99 36.83 18.69
C GLU A 401 0.26 36.95 17.33
N SER A 402 -0.15 35.84 16.68
CA SER A 402 -0.69 35.91 15.31
C SER A 402 -2.20 36.09 15.23
N GLY A 403 -2.94 35.77 16.30
CA GLY A 403 -4.41 35.73 16.31
C GLY A 403 -5.07 34.72 15.34
N TRP A 404 -4.29 34.01 14.52
CA TRP A 404 -4.77 33.04 13.54
C TRP A 404 -5.16 31.72 14.20
N LYS A 405 -6.38 31.24 13.92
CA LYS A 405 -6.92 30.00 14.52
C LYS A 405 -6.98 28.80 13.57
N GLY A 406 -6.66 28.99 12.30
CA GLY A 406 -6.66 27.94 11.27
C GLY A 406 -5.35 27.14 11.20
N LYS A 407 -5.30 26.14 10.32
CA LYS A 407 -4.05 25.44 9.98
C LYS A 407 -3.14 26.39 9.19
N TRP A 408 -1.83 26.37 9.45
CA TRP A 408 -0.87 27.10 8.63
C TRP A 408 -0.75 26.45 7.26
N TRP A 409 -0.84 27.26 6.21
CA TRP A 409 -0.69 26.77 4.84
C TRP A 409 0.78 26.47 4.51
N GLY A 410 1.01 25.47 3.66
CA GLY A 410 2.34 25.11 3.16
C GLY A 410 2.98 23.90 3.84
N THR A 411 3.97 23.32 3.17
CA THR A 411 4.75 22.17 3.67
C THR A 411 5.81 22.58 4.70
N VAL A 412 6.27 23.83 4.63
CA VAL A 412 7.25 24.46 5.52
C VAL A 412 6.68 25.76 6.08
N ARG A 413 7.15 26.16 7.27
CA ARG A 413 6.74 27.39 7.97
C ARG A 413 7.97 28.14 8.49
N PRO A 414 8.85 28.64 7.59
CA PRO A 414 10.06 29.36 7.99
C PRO A 414 9.72 30.63 8.77
N LEU A 415 10.41 30.86 9.89
CA LEU A 415 10.34 32.14 10.61
C LEU A 415 11.13 33.21 9.85
N ILE A 416 10.45 33.95 8.97
CA ILE A 416 11.03 35.04 8.18
C ILE A 416 10.51 36.38 8.74
N PRO A 417 11.38 37.32 9.13
CA PRO A 417 10.95 38.65 9.58
C PRO A 417 10.14 39.38 8.51
N PHE A 418 8.91 39.77 8.84
CA PHE A 418 8.02 40.53 7.97
C PHE A 418 7.48 41.77 8.71
N PRO A 419 8.29 42.83 8.87
CA PRO A 419 7.86 44.03 9.57
C PRO A 419 6.80 44.78 8.74
N VAL A 420 5.67 45.09 9.37
CA VAL A 420 4.60 45.92 8.79
C VAL A 420 4.53 47.22 9.59
N ALA A 421 4.63 48.36 8.90
CA ALA A 421 4.54 49.68 9.51
C ALA A 421 3.44 50.50 8.82
N LEU A 422 2.68 51.25 9.62
CA LEU A 422 1.71 52.23 9.12
C LEU A 422 2.49 53.43 8.57
N GLN A 423 2.33 53.74 7.27
CA GLN A 423 3.02 54.87 6.64
C GLN A 423 2.25 56.19 6.72
N GLU A 424 0.92 56.15 6.60
CA GLU A 424 0.06 57.33 6.71
C GLU A 424 -1.16 56.99 7.58
N PRO A 425 -1.25 57.52 8.82
CA PRO A 425 -2.48 57.43 9.60
C PRO A 425 -3.53 58.37 9.02
N VAL A 426 -4.68 57.86 8.64
CA VAL A 426 -5.86 58.69 8.38
C VAL A 426 -6.38 59.19 9.73
N LEU A 427 -6.18 60.48 10.01
CA LEU A 427 -6.78 61.14 11.17
C LEU A 427 -8.29 61.27 10.90
N HIS A 428 -9.10 60.51 11.65
CA HIS A 428 -10.56 60.61 11.63
C HIS A 428 -11.07 61.84 12.37
#